data_AF-A0A538M6V4-F1
#
_entry.id   AF-A0A538M6V4-F1
#
_cell.length_a   1.000
_cell.length_b   1.000
_cell.length_c   1.000
_cell.angle_alpha   90.00
_cell.angle_beta   90.00
_cell.angle_gamma   90.00
#
_symmetry.space_group_name_H-M   'P 1'
#
loop_
_entity.id
_entity.type
_entity.pdbx_description
1 polymer ?
#
loop_
_entity_poly.entity_id
_entity_poly.type
_entity_poly.pdbx_seq_one_letter_code
_entity_poly.pdbx_strand_id
1 'polypeptide(L)'
;MPDRNHLTSPNLEGVDRFATELEKVDKPWGHELIFAVTDRYAGKLLVVNAGESLSLQFHKVKDESWYVLEGRAELELGAAG
;
A
#
# COMPACT_ATOMS: atom_id res chain seq x y z
N MET A 1 -4.49 -16.30 -10.84
CA MET A 1 -5.04 -14.94 -11.01
C MET A 1 -6.53 -15.02 -10.76
N PRO A 2 -7.12 -14.29 -9.79
CA PRO A 2 -8.56 -14.30 -9.65
C PRO A 2 -9.19 -13.61 -10.86
N ASP A 3 -10.37 -14.09 -11.23
CA ASP A 3 -11.12 -13.70 -12.42
C ASP A 3 -11.52 -12.20 -12.33
N ARG A 4 -11.07 -11.39 -13.30
CA ARG A 4 -11.27 -9.92 -13.36
C ARG A 4 -12.70 -9.51 -13.81
N ASN A 5 -13.64 -10.45 -13.84
CA ASN A 5 -14.77 -10.43 -14.78
C ASN A 5 -16.04 -9.71 -14.35
N HIS A 6 -15.97 -8.72 -13.45
CA HIS A 6 -17.16 -7.94 -13.06
C HIS A 6 -16.99 -6.42 -13.20
N LEU A 7 -15.88 -5.96 -13.78
CA LEU A 7 -15.65 -4.55 -14.03
C LEU A 7 -16.03 -4.22 -15.49
N THR A 8 -17.31 -3.99 -15.76
CA THR A 8 -17.86 -3.71 -17.12
C THR A 8 -17.98 -2.21 -17.41
N SER A 9 -16.98 -1.42 -17.00
CA SER A 9 -16.97 0.02 -17.33
C SER A 9 -16.29 0.23 -18.68
N PRO A 10 -16.90 0.99 -19.62
CA PRO A 10 -16.25 1.34 -20.88
C PRO A 10 -14.97 2.19 -20.67
N ASN A 11 -14.81 2.82 -19.50
CA ASN A 11 -13.61 3.57 -19.14
C ASN A 11 -12.41 2.68 -18.78
N LEU A 12 -12.60 1.36 -18.70
CA LEU A 12 -11.51 0.41 -18.46
C LEU A 12 -10.82 -0.03 -19.75
N GLU A 13 -11.40 0.25 -20.92
CA GLU A 13 -10.74 -0.08 -22.19
C GLU A 13 -9.43 0.70 -22.34
N GLY A 14 -8.33 -0.03 -22.52
CA GLY A 14 -7.00 0.56 -22.74
C GLY A 14 -6.28 1.03 -21.48
N VAL A 15 -6.81 0.79 -20.27
CA VAL A 15 -6.09 1.06 -19.00
C VAL A 15 -4.92 0.13 -18.77
N ASP A 16 -4.87 -1.01 -19.48
CA ASP A 16 -3.77 -1.98 -19.38
C ASP A 16 -2.41 -1.35 -19.70
N ARG A 17 -2.37 -0.28 -20.51
CA ARG A 17 -1.13 0.48 -20.77
C ARG A 17 -0.56 1.19 -19.53
N PHE A 18 -1.41 1.40 -18.53
CA PHE A 18 -1.05 1.98 -17.23
C PHE A 18 -1.00 0.91 -16.13
N ALA A 19 -1.24 -0.37 -16.49
CA ALA A 19 -1.07 -1.45 -15.53
C ALA A 19 0.41 -1.58 -15.19
N THR A 20 0.66 -1.79 -13.90
CA THR A 20 1.97 -2.13 -13.36
C THR A 20 1.89 -3.49 -12.71
N GLU A 21 2.99 -4.23 -12.76
CA GLU A 21 3.09 -5.46 -11.99
C GLU A 21 3.01 -5.12 -10.49
N LEU A 22 2.14 -5.84 -9.79
CA LEU A 22 2.00 -5.74 -8.35
C LEU A 22 3.06 -6.64 -7.71
N GLU A 23 3.95 -6.04 -6.93
CA GLU A 23 4.90 -6.80 -6.13
C GLU A 23 4.32 -7.03 -4.73
N LYS A 24 4.16 -8.29 -4.35
CA LYS A 24 3.78 -8.67 -2.98
C LYS A 24 5.03 -9.01 -2.18
N VAL A 25 5.17 -8.41 -1.00
CA VAL A 25 6.24 -8.71 -0.05
C VAL A 25 5.63 -9.13 1.28
N ASP A 26 5.87 -10.38 1.68
CA ASP A 26 5.41 -10.90 2.96
C ASP A 26 6.27 -10.37 4.12
N LYS A 27 5.63 -10.13 5.27
CA LYS A 27 6.23 -9.55 6.46
C LYS A 27 5.70 -10.27 7.71
N PRO A 28 6.40 -10.23 8.86
CA PRO A 28 5.91 -10.88 10.08
C PRO A 28 4.51 -10.40 10.53
N TRP A 29 4.21 -9.14 10.28
CA TRP A 29 2.93 -8.50 10.64
C TRP A 29 1.83 -8.64 9.58
N GLY A 30 2.09 -9.28 8.44
CA GLY A 30 1.17 -9.36 7.31
C GLY A 30 1.89 -9.26 5.96
N HIS A 31 1.51 -8.32 5.11
CA HIS A 31 2.18 -8.11 3.82
C HIS A 31 1.98 -6.70 3.27
N GLU A 32 2.84 -6.33 2.31
CA GLU A 32 2.67 -5.14 1.48
C GLU A 32 2.44 -5.54 0.02
N LEU A 33 1.56 -4.80 -0.66
CA LEU A 33 1.42 -4.82 -2.12
C LEU A 33 1.94 -3.49 -2.65
N ILE A 34 3.03 -3.53 -3.41
CA ILE A 34 3.63 -2.37 -4.05
C ILE A 34 2.99 -2.24 -5.42
N PHE A 35 2.25 -1.14 -5.62
CA PHE A 35 1.51 -0.87 -6.84
C PHE A 35 2.03 0.34 -7.60
N ALA A 36 2.99 1.09 -7.04
CA ALA A 36 3.67 2.16 -7.78
C ALA A 36 5.09 2.30 -7.26
N VAL A 37 6.06 2.33 -8.17
CA VAL A 37 7.44 2.70 -7.89
C VAL A 37 7.86 3.68 -8.97
N THR A 38 8.12 4.91 -8.56
CA THR A 38 8.54 5.99 -9.46
C THR A 38 9.71 6.74 -8.85
N ASP A 39 10.32 7.64 -9.62
CA ASP A 39 11.38 8.52 -9.12
C ASP A 39 10.92 9.48 -8.01
N ARG A 40 9.60 9.68 -7.85
CA ARG A 40 9.04 10.69 -6.92
C ARG A 40 8.33 10.09 -5.73
N TYR A 41 7.71 8.92 -5.88
CA TYR A 41 6.93 8.29 -4.81
C TYR A 41 6.83 6.78 -5.01
N ALA A 42 6.52 6.09 -3.91
CA ALA A 42 6.08 4.71 -3.90
C ALA A 42 4.66 4.61 -3.36
N GLY A 43 3.82 3.81 -4.01
CA GLY A 43 2.46 3.50 -3.60
C GLY A 43 2.38 2.06 -3.09
N LYS A 44 1.86 1.91 -1.87
CA LYS A 44 1.75 0.61 -1.21
C LYS A 44 0.37 0.43 -0.57
N LEU A 45 -0.18 -0.78 -0.67
CA LEU A 45 -1.26 -1.25 0.21
C LEU A 45 -0.64 -2.10 1.31
N LEU A 46 -0.85 -1.71 2.55
CA LEU A 46 -0.33 -2.42 3.72
C LEU A 46 -1.48 -3.19 4.37
N VAL A 47 -1.31 -4.51 4.47
CA VAL A 47 -2.25 -5.40 5.16
C VAL A 47 -1.58 -5.85 6.44
N VAL A 48 -2.07 -5.34 7.56
CA VAL A 48 -1.57 -5.65 8.90
C VAL A 48 -2.58 -6.55 9.59
N ASN A 49 -2.13 -7.70 10.07
CA ASN A 49 -2.98 -8.64 10.79
C ASN A 49 -3.37 -8.06 12.15
N ALA A 50 -4.56 -8.42 12.66
CA ALA A 50 -5.01 -7.96 13.97
C ALA A 50 -4.04 -8.41 15.08
N GLY A 51 -3.63 -7.46 15.94
CA GLY A 51 -2.68 -7.70 17.02
C GLY A 51 -1.20 -7.56 16.61
N GLU A 52 -0.91 -7.36 15.33
CA GLU A 52 0.44 -7.13 14.83
C GLU A 52 0.74 -5.63 14.66
N SER A 53 2.03 -5.28 14.59
CA SER A 53 2.46 -3.91 14.39
C SER A 53 3.66 -3.80 13.45
N LEU A 54 3.81 -2.61 12.89
CA LEU A 54 5.00 -2.20 12.17
C LEU A 54 6.09 -1.81 13.17
N SER A 55 7.34 -1.84 12.73
CA SER A 55 8.42 -1.14 13.43
C SER A 55 8.22 0.38 13.31
N LEU A 56 8.70 1.14 14.31
CA LEU A 56 8.68 2.59 14.27
C LEU A 56 9.45 3.10 13.04
N GLN A 57 8.88 4.08 12.34
CA GLN A 57 9.46 4.63 11.13
C GLN A 57 9.84 6.10 11.31
N PHE A 58 11.02 6.44 10.80
CA PHE A 58 11.53 7.81 10.78
C PHE A 58 12.10 8.13 9.40
N HIS A 59 11.68 9.27 8.83
CA HIS A 59 12.07 9.69 7.49
C HIS A 59 12.71 11.09 7.54
N LYS A 60 13.94 11.21 7.01
CA LYS A 60 14.64 12.52 6.92
C LYS A 60 14.30 13.30 5.65
N VAL A 61 13.91 12.61 4.59
CA VAL A 61 13.80 13.15 3.22
C VAL A 61 12.43 12.90 2.60
N LYS A 62 11.66 11.96 3.17
CA LYS A 62 10.42 11.46 2.59
C LYS A 62 9.24 11.85 3.46
N ASP A 63 8.23 12.45 2.85
CA ASP A 63 6.92 12.61 3.46
C ASP A 63 6.11 11.31 3.30
N GLU A 64 5.36 10.95 4.34
CA GLU A 64 4.52 9.76 4.34
C GLU A 64 3.09 10.12 4.73
N SER A 65 2.12 9.50 4.06
CA SER A 65 0.70 9.72 4.28
C SER A 65 -0.03 8.40 4.27
N TRP A 66 -0.99 8.28 5.18
CA TRP A 66 -1.74 7.05 5.41
C TRP A 66 -3.22 7.29 5.21
N TYR A 67 -3.86 6.36 4.51
CA TYR A 67 -5.31 6.28 4.39
C TYR A 67 -5.75 4.90 4.86
N VAL A 68 -6.57 4.86 5.92
CA VAL A 68 -7.11 3.60 6.44
C VAL A 68 -8.29 3.21 5.57
N LEU A 69 -8.07 2.24 4.68
CA LEU A 69 -9.10 1.75 3.77
C LEU A 69 -10.15 0.89 4.49
N GLU A 70 -9.74 0.04 5.43
CA GLU A 70 -10.61 -0.83 6.21
C GLU A 70 -10.03 -1.06 7.62
N GLY A 71 -10.90 -1.25 8.61
CA GLY A 71 -10.52 -1.55 9.98
C GLY A 71 -10.22 -0.31 10.83
N ARG A 72 -9.43 -0.51 11.90
CA ARG A 72 -8.98 0.56 12.80
C ARG A 72 -7.51 0.34 13.12
N ALA A 73 -6.73 1.41 13.04
CA ALA A 73 -5.32 1.43 13.43
C ALA A 73 -5.12 2.32 14.65
N GLU A 74 -4.16 1.94 15.49
CA GLU A 74 -3.59 2.81 16.51
C GLU A 74 -2.27 3.37 15.96
N LEU A 75 -2.05 4.68 16.13
CA LEU A 75 -0.85 5.34 15.67
C LEU A 75 -0.02 5.80 16.87
N GLU A 76 1.22 5.34 16.92
CA GLU A 76 2.23 5.83 17.85
C GLU A 76 3.11 6.88 17.15
N LEU A 77 3.20 8.08 17.73
CA LEU A 77 4.00 9.18 17.21
C LEU A 77 5.18 9.44 18.15
N GLY A 78 6.39 9.29 17.63
CA GLY A 78 7.61 9.69 18.34
C GLY A 78 7.79 11.21 18.37
N ALA A 79 8.42 11.72 19.43
CA ALA A 79 8.84 13.12 19.47
C ALA A 79 9.93 13.39 18.41
N ALA A 80 9.92 14.59 17.82
CA ALA A 80 11.06 15.06 17.04
C ALA A 80 12.27 15.16 17.98
N GLY A 81 13.36 14.46 17.61
CA GLY A 81 14.65 14.54 18.32
C GLY A 81 15.38 15.85 18.08
#